data_AF-A0A4D4MPD4-F1
#
_entry.id   AF-A0A4D4MPD4-F1
#
_cell.length_a   1.000
_cell.length_b   1.000
_cell.length_c   1.000
_cell.angle_alpha   90.00
_cell.angle_beta   90.00
_cell.angle_gamma   90.00
#
_symmetry.space_group_name_H-M   'P 1'
#
loop_
_entity.id
_entity.type
_entity.pdbx_description
1 polymer ?
#
loop_
_entity_poly.entity_id
_entity_poly.type
_entity_poly.pdbx_seq_one_letter_code
_entity_poly.pdbx_strand_id
1 'polypeptide(L)' 'MARIEAFFDGLELVEPGVVSVPLWRPEESGADAPAPAPIGQHGGLARKP' A
#
# COMPACT_ATOMS: atom_id res chain seq x y z
N MET A 1 -7.94 9.31 -0.91
CA MET A 1 -6.68 8.76 -1.47
C MET A 1 -6.16 9.53 -2.67
N ALA A 2 -7.02 10.14 -3.48
CA ALA A 2 -6.65 10.91 -4.68
C ALA A 2 -5.42 11.85 -4.57
N ARG A 3 -5.15 12.49 -3.43
CA ARG A 3 -3.96 13.36 -3.28
C ARG A 3 -2.64 12.57 -3.21
N ILE A 4 -2.65 11.35 -2.67
CA ILE A 4 -1.44 10.51 -2.59
C ILE A 4 -1.22 9.79 -3.92
N GLU A 5 -2.30 9.30 -4.54
CA GLU A 5 -2.25 8.68 -5.88
C GLU A 5 -1.72 9.64 -6.95
N ALA A 6 -2.00 10.94 -6.85
CA ALA A 6 -1.48 11.95 -7.78
C ALA A 6 0.06 12.02 -7.83
N PHE A 7 0.78 11.60 -6.77
CA PHE A 7 2.24 11.51 -6.82
C PHE A 7 2.75 10.38 -7.73
N PHE A 8 1.87 9.45 -8.12
CA PHE A 8 2.16 8.33 -9.00
C PHE A 8 1.67 8.56 -10.43
N ASP A 9 1.17 9.76 -10.76
CA ASP A 9 0.73 10.10 -12.11
C ASP A 9 1.85 9.87 -13.14
N GLY A 10 1.54 9.16 -14.22
CA GLY A 10 2.50 8.81 -15.27
C GLY A 10 3.37 7.59 -14.95
N LEU A 11 3.14 6.91 -13.82
CA LEU A 11 3.76 5.63 -13.48
C LEU A 11 2.74 4.48 -13.58
N GLU A 12 3.24 3.26 -13.66
CA GLU A 12 2.42 2.05 -13.62
C GLU A 12 2.28 1.56 -12.17
N LEU A 13 1.14 1.84 -11.55
CA LEU A 13 0.85 1.46 -10.16
C LEU A 13 0.83 -0.07 -10.00
N VAL A 14 1.51 -0.58 -8.98
CA VAL A 14 1.55 -2.00 -8.66
C VAL A 14 0.43 -2.32 -7.65
N GLU A 15 -0.37 -3.33 -7.96
CA GLU A 15 -1.42 -3.84 -7.05
C GLU A 15 -0.85 -4.18 -5.66
N PRO A 16 -1.52 -3.77 -4.57
CA PRO A 16 -2.90 -3.24 -4.48
C PRO A 16 -3.04 -1.71 -4.67
N GLY A 17 -2.01 -1.04 -5.16
CA GLY A 17 -1.99 0.41 -5.31
C GLY A 17 -1.67 1.16 -4.02
N VAL A 18 -2.34 2.30 -3.80
CA VAL A 18 -2.15 3.13 -2.60
C VAL A 18 -3.12 2.68 -1.50
N VAL A 19 -2.59 2.06 -0.46
CA VAL A 19 -3.36 1.59 0.71
C VAL A 19 -2.69 2.03 1.99
N SER A 20 -3.32 1.79 3.14
CA SER A 20 -2.65 1.94 4.44
C SER A 20 -1.43 1.03 4.49
N VAL A 21 -0.28 1.53 4.96
CA VAL A 21 1.03 0.84 4.83
C VAL A 21 1.01 -0.63 5.29
N PRO A 22 0.43 -0.99 6.46
CA PRO A 22 0.38 -2.39 6.91
C PRO A 22 -0.43 -3.33 5.99
N LEU A 23 -1.30 -2.79 5.15
CA LEU A 23 -2.14 -3.55 4.21
C LEU A 23 -1.47 -3.79 2.86
N TRP A 24 -0.30 -3.20 2.60
CA TRP A 24 0.39 -3.37 1.33
C TRP A 24 1.14 -4.72 1.33
N ARG A 25 0.57 -5.72 0.63
CA ARG A 25 1.09 -7.10 0.54
C ARG A 25 1.66 -7.61 1.87
N PRO A 26 0.83 -7.70 2.92
CA PRO A 26 1.32 -8.13 4.22
C PRO A 26 1.87 -9.55 4.12
N GLU A 27 2.98 -9.78 4.80
CA GLU A 27 3.47 -11.13 5.00
C GLU A 27 2.48 -11.92 5.88
N GLU A 28 2.36 -13.21 5.61
CA GLU A 28 1.63 -14.11 6.50
C GLU A 28 2.33 -14.10 7.86
N SER A 29 1.61 -13.63 8.87
CA SER A 29 2.11 -13.56 10.24
C SER A 29 1.58 -14.77 11.02
N GLY A 30 2.39 -15.25 11.97
CA GLY A 30 2.06 -16.44 12.77
C GLY A 30 0.73 -16.28 13.53
N ALA A 31 0.14 -17.40 13.97
CA ALA A 31 -1.22 -17.43 14.54
C ALA A 31 -1.47 -16.46 15.72
N ASP A 32 -0.43 -16.06 16.44
CA ASP A 32 -0.52 -15.15 17.59
C ASP A 32 -0.30 -13.67 17.23
N ALA A 33 0.01 -13.36 15.97
CA ALA A 33 0.22 -11.99 15.53
C ALA A 33 -1.12 -11.32 15.18
N PRO A 34 -1.33 -10.05 15.58
CA PRO A 34 -2.52 -9.31 15.19
C PRO A 34 -2.55 -9.11 13.68
N ALA A 35 -3.74 -9.27 13.08
CA ALA A 35 -3.94 -9.02 11.66
C ALA A 35 -3.55 -7.57 11.29
N PRO A 36 -3.02 -7.35 10.07
CA PRO A 36 -2.70 -6.02 9.61
C PRO A 36 -3.93 -5.10 9.66
N ALA A 37 -3.76 -3.92 10.28
CA ALA A 37 -4.83 -2.96 10.48
C ALA A 37 -4.49 -1.60 9.83
N PRO A 38 -5.50 -0.82 9.39
CA PRO A 38 -5.27 0.53 8.88
C PRO A 38 -4.65 1.46 9.92
N ILE A 39 -3.76 2.35 9.45
CA ILE A 39 -3.15 3.43 10.23
C ILE A 39 -3.25 4.75 9.45
N GLY A 40 -2.86 5.87 10.09
CA GLY A 40 -2.86 7.20 9.46
C GLY A 40 -1.82 7.41 8.35
N GLN A 41 -1.13 6.36 7.89
CA GLN A 41 -0.08 6.39 6.88
C GLN A 41 -0.47 5.51 5.69
N HIS A 42 -0.27 6.05 4.49
CA HIS A 42 -0.57 5.36 3.23
C HIS A 42 0.69 5.28 2.37
N GLY A 43 0.80 4.20 1.61
CA GLY A 43 1.90 3.95 0.71
C GLY A 43 1.43 3.19 -0.54
N GLY A 44 2.19 3.36 -1.61
CA GLY A 44 2.01 2.64 -2.87
C GLY A 44 3.34 2.46 -3.57
N LEU A 45 3.40 1.49 -4.48
CA LEU A 45 4.56 1.19 -5.31
C LEU A 45 4.16 1.35 -6.77
N ALA A 46 5.03 1.97 -7.57
CA ALA A 46 4.82 2.06 -9.02
C ALA A 46 6.12 1.85 -9.79
N ARG A 47 5.97 1.36 -11.01
CA ARG A 47 7.08 1.20 -11.96
C ARG A 47 7.13 2.41 -12.89
N LYS A 48 8.35 2.85 -13.19
CA LYS A 48 8.57 3.80 -14.28
C LYS A 48 8.51 3.05 -15.62
N PRO A 49 7.84 3.62 -16.65
CA PRO A 49 7.88 3.08 -18.01
C PRO A 49 9.30 3.00 -18.59
#